data_AF-A0A8J6SSD4-F1
#
_entry.id   AF-A0A8J6SSD4-F1
#
_cell.length_a   1.000
_cell.length_b   1.000
_cell.length_c   1.000
_cell.angle_alpha   90.00
_cell.angle_beta   90.00
_cell.angle_gamma   90.00
#
_symmetry.space_group_name_H-M   'P 1'
#
loop_
_entity.id
_entity.type
_entity.pdbx_description
1 polymer ?
#
loop_
_entity_poly.entity_id
_entity_poly.type
_entity_poly.pdbx_seq_one_letter_code
_entity_poly.pdbx_strand_id
1 'polypeptide(L)' 'MSTQIRVVLSREVKPIVDQIKQVTSATSTSEVVTLMLTRYGKHFIAWWLSNPHQNELAAAPVLPDEFVIPQTE' A
#
# COMPACT_ATOMS: atom_id res chain seq x y z
N MET A 1 1.37 17.88 15.72
CA MET A 1 2.40 17.24 14.87
C MET A 1 1.69 16.53 13.72
N SER A 2 2.08 16.76 12.47
CA SER A 2 1.50 16.09 11.30
C SER A 2 2.37 14.88 10.96
N THR A 3 1.81 13.68 10.99
CA THR A 3 2.51 12.45 10.61
C THR A 3 2.40 12.27 9.10
N GLN A 4 3.53 12.27 8.39
CA GLN A 4 3.56 11.90 6.97
C GLN A 4 3.79 10.41 6.81
N ILE A 5 2.97 9.76 6.00
CA ILE A 5 3.08 8.34 5.66
C ILE A 5 3.27 8.24 4.15
N ARG A 6 4.35 7.55 3.73
CA ARG A 6 4.55 7.20 2.32
C ARG A 6 3.90 5.85 2.04
N VAL A 7 3.05 5.79 1.03
CA VAL A 7 2.40 4.58 0.57
C VAL A 7 2.77 4.36 -0.89
N VAL A 8 3.38 3.21 -1.19
CA VAL A 8 3.66 2.79 -2.56
C VAL A 8 2.52 1.90 -3.02
N LEU A 9 1.82 2.31 -4.07
CA LEU A 9 0.74 1.52 -4.67
C LEU A 9 1.29 0.74 -5.86
N SER A 10 0.93 -0.54 -5.98
CA SER A 10 1.24 -1.31 -7.17
C SER A 10 0.49 -0.75 -8.39
N ARG A 11 1.02 -0.98 -9.59
CA ARG A 11 0.40 -0.51 -10.84
C ARG A 11 -1.02 -1.03 -11.02
N GLU A 12 -1.29 -2.25 -10.55
CA GLU A 12 -2.59 -2.92 -10.60
C GLU A 12 -3.62 -2.30 -9.66
N VAL A 13 -3.19 -1.71 -8.54
CA VAL A 13 -4.08 -1.09 -7.54
C VAL A 13 -4.48 0.34 -7.93
N LYS A 14 -3.67 1.01 -8.74
CA LYS A 14 -3.94 2.37 -9.22
C LYS A 14 -5.34 2.55 -9.86
N PRO A 15 -5.80 1.71 -10.81
CA PRO A 15 -7.14 1.86 -11.39
C PRO A 15 -8.28 1.70 -10.36
N ILE A 16 -8.09 0.86 -9.33
CA ILE A 16 -9.06 0.68 -8.25
C ILE A 16 -9.18 1.97 -7.44
N VAL A 17 -8.05 2.60 -7.11
CA VAL A 17 -8.04 3.88 -6.40
C VAL A 17 -8.73 4.96 -7.22
N ASP A 18 -8.47 5.04 -8.53
CA ASP A 18 -9.09 6.03 -9.41
C ASP A 18 -10.62 5.85 -9.49
N GLN A 19 -11.12 4.61 -9.56
CA GLN A 19 -12.56 4.32 -9.46
C GLN A 19 -13.15 4.78 -8.12
N ILE A 20 -12.46 4.49 -7.00
CA ILE A 20 -12.95 4.92 -5.68
C ILE A 20 -12.98 6.45 -5.60
N LYS A 21 -11.98 7.16 -6.14
CA LYS A 21 -11.99 8.63 -6.21
C LYS A 21 -13.22 9.14 -6.95
N GLN A 22 -13.53 8.53 -8.10
CA GLN A 22 -14.68 8.92 -8.91
C GLN A 22 -16.01 8.73 -8.17
N VAL A 23 -16.18 7.59 -7.49
CA VAL A 23 -17.44 7.27 -6.77
C VAL A 23 -17.59 8.09 -5.49
N THR A 24 -16.50 8.33 -4.76
CA THR A 24 -16.54 9.03 -3.47
C THR A 24 -16.32 10.54 -3.58
N SER A 25 -16.06 11.04 -4.79
CA SER A 25 -15.65 12.44 -5.05
C SER A 25 -14.39 12.86 -4.29
N ALA A 26 -13.53 11.91 -3.92
CA ALA A 26 -12.26 12.20 -3.24
C ALA A 26 -11.29 12.93 -4.17
N THR A 27 -10.68 13.98 -3.66
CA THR A 27 -9.77 14.86 -4.42
C THR A 27 -8.37 14.28 -4.51
N SER A 28 -7.96 13.49 -3.51
CA SER A 28 -6.61 12.93 -3.40
C SER A 28 -6.59 11.43 -3.13
N THR A 29 -5.48 10.78 -3.48
CA THR A 29 -5.25 9.37 -3.12
C THR A 29 -5.16 9.18 -1.61
N SER A 30 -4.61 10.16 -0.88
CA SER A 30 -4.55 10.16 0.59
C SER A 30 -5.93 10.12 1.22
N GLU A 31 -6.91 10.85 0.66
CA GLU A 31 -8.30 10.78 1.14
C GLU A 31 -8.91 9.40 0.93
N VAL A 32 -8.66 8.77 -0.22
CA VAL A 32 -9.13 7.40 -0.49
C VAL A 32 -8.52 6.39 0.47
N VAL A 33 -7.20 6.46 0.68
CA VAL A 33 -6.50 5.59 1.63
C VAL A 33 -7.02 5.82 3.05
N THR A 34 -7.22 7.08 3.44
CA THR A 34 -7.81 7.41 4.74
C THR A 34 -9.19 6.80 4.86
N LEU A 35 -10.08 7.01 3.88
CA LEU A 35 -11.45 6.48 3.87
C LEU A 35 -11.47 4.94 3.99
N MET A 36 -10.57 4.25 3.27
CA MET A 36 -10.37 2.81 3.39
C MET A 36 -9.97 2.40 4.81
N LEU A 37 -8.96 3.05 5.37
CA LEU A 37 -8.48 2.75 6.73
C LEU A 37 -9.55 3.03 7.79
N THR A 38 -10.28 4.14 7.69
CA THR A 38 -11.31 4.49 8.68
C THR A 38 -12.50 3.55 8.62
N ARG A 39 -12.92 3.13 7.40
CA ARG A 39 -14.11 2.30 7.21
C ARG A 39 -13.85 0.81 7.38
N TYR A 40 -12.70 0.33 6.92
CA TYR A 40 -12.39 -1.10 6.87
C TYR A 40 -11.21 -1.50 7.76
N GLY A 41 -10.41 -0.58 8.28
CA GLY A 41 -9.21 -0.90 9.05
C GLY A 41 -9.50 -1.76 10.28
N LYS A 42 -10.59 -1.51 11.01
CA LYS A 42 -10.98 -2.35 12.16
C LYS A 42 -11.31 -3.79 11.75
N HIS A 43 -12.05 -3.96 10.65
CA HIS A 43 -12.39 -5.29 10.13
C HIS A 43 -11.15 -6.01 9.60
N PHE A 44 -10.25 -5.29 8.92
CA PHE A 44 -8.99 -5.84 8.46
C PHE A 44 -8.12 -6.31 9.63
N ILE A 45 -7.98 -5.52 10.69
CA ILE A 45 -7.23 -5.92 11.89
C ILE A 45 -7.84 -7.16 12.54
N ALA A 46 -9.17 -7.19 12.70
CA ALA A 46 -9.85 -8.35 13.28
C ALA A 46 -9.62 -9.61 12.44
N TRP A 47 -9.79 -9.50 11.12
CA TRP A 47 -9.52 -10.59 10.18
C TRP A 47 -8.06 -11.05 10.23
N TRP A 48 -7.12 -10.10 10.26
CA TRP A 48 -5.68 -10.36 10.32
C TRP A 48 -5.28 -11.15 11.57
N LEU A 49 -5.81 -10.76 12.73
CA LEU A 49 -5.57 -11.45 14.01
C LEU A 49 -6.19 -12.86 14.02
N SER A 50 -7.29 -13.07 13.31
CA SER A 50 -7.95 -14.38 13.21
C SER A 50 -7.34 -15.33 12.16
N ASN A 51 -6.49 -14.84 11.25
CA ASN A 51 -5.88 -15.63 10.17
C ASN A 51 -4.34 -15.56 10.20
N PRO A 52 -3.68 -15.96 11.30
CA PRO A 52 -2.24 -15.79 11.46
C PRO A 52 -1.40 -16.55 10.42
N HIS A 53 -1.93 -17.65 9.87
CA HIS A 53 -1.22 -18.51 8.91
C HIS A 53 -1.29 -18.06 7.45
N GLN A 54 -2.12 -17.06 7.11
CA GLN A 54 -2.13 -16.46 5.76
C GLN A 54 -1.11 -15.33 5.59
N ASN A 55 -0.35 -15.02 6.65
CA ASN A 55 0.55 -13.87 6.72
C ASN A 55 2.01 -14.20 6.41
N GLU A 56 2.30 -15.37 5.83
CA GLU A 56 3.57 -15.54 5.12
C GLU A 56 3.51 -14.63 3.89
N LEU A 57 3.84 -13.35 4.09
CA LEU A 57 4.32 -12.48 3.03
C LEU A 57 5.41 -13.29 2.33
N ALA A 58 5.13 -13.75 1.11
CA ALA A 58 6.14 -14.39 0.26
C ALA A 58 7.40 -13.54 0.41
N ALA A 59 8.49 -14.18 0.85
CA ALA A 59 9.71 -13.49 1.24
C ALA A 59 9.98 -12.36 0.24
N ALA A 60 10.05 -11.12 0.73
CA ALA A 60 10.29 -9.97 -0.13
C ALA A 60 11.48 -10.33 -1.03
N PRO A 61 11.39 -10.12 -2.36
CA PRO A 61 12.50 -10.43 -3.25
C PRO A 61 13.73 -9.74 -2.69
N VAL A 62 14.76 -10.52 -2.36
CA VAL A 62 16.05 -10.01 -1.90
C VAL A 62 16.55 -9.11 -3.03
N LEU A 63 16.50 -7.80 -2.81
CA LEU A 63 17.19 -6.87 -3.69
C LEU A 63 18.69 -7.20 -3.56
N PRO A 64 19.41 -7.48 -4.65
CA PRO A 64 20.85 -7.70 -4.55
C PRO A 64 21.50 -6.45 -3.95
N ASP A 65 22.34 -6.65 -2.92
CA ASP A 65 23.01 -5.59 -2.15
C ASP A 65 23.92 -4.68 -3.02
N GLU A 66 24.30 -5.13 -4.22
CA GLU A 66 25.17 -4.39 -5.12
C GLU A 66 24.47 -3.99 -6.41
N PHE A 67 23.97 -2.76 -6.45
CA PHE A 67 23.82 -2.05 -7.72
C PHE A 67 25.21 -1.55 -8.13
N VAL A 68 25.97 -2.37 -8.85
CA VAL A 68 27.23 -1.91 -9.48
C VAL A 68 26.84 -0.90 -10.56
N ILE A 69 27.04 0.39 -10.28
CA ILE A 69 27.00 1.42 -11.32
C ILE A 69 28.25 1.21 -12.16
N PRO A 70 28.16 0.83 -13.45
CA PRO A 70 29.34 0.78 -14.30
C PRO A 70 29.95 2.18 -14.35
N GLN A 71 31.19 2.30 -13.88
CA GLN A 71 32.01 3.48 -14.10
C GLN A 71 32.37 3.46 -15.58
N THR A 72 31.79 4.37 -16.36
CA THR A 72 32.21 4.59 -17.75
C THR A 72 33.60 5.22 -17.74
N GLU A 73 34.59 4.55 -18.33
CA GLU A 73 35.88 5.15 -18.72
C GLU A 73 35.70 6.18 -19.84
#